data_AF-A0A950Y8J9-F1
#
_entry.id   AF-A0A950Y8J9-F1
#
_cell.length_a   1.000
_cell.length_b   1.000
_cell.length_c   1.000
_cell.angle_alpha   90.00
_cell.angle_beta   90.00
_cell.angle_gamma   90.00
#
_symmetry.space_group_name_H-M   'P 1'
#
loop_
_entity.id
_entity.type
_entity.pdbx_description
1 polymer ?
#
loop_
_entity_poly.entity_id
_entity_poly.type
_entity_poly.pdbx_seq_one_letter_code
_entity_poly.pdbx_strand_id
1 'polypeptide(L)'
;MIATLQQDASFGVRVLLKNKGFALIAIIALALGIGPNTAIFSIIYATLLAPMPYPHPEQLVMVWSKIQGHRNGIAAGDYLDWVKQSRS
;
A
#
# COMPACT_ATOMS: atom_id res chain seq x y z
N MET A 1 27.38 18.54 -26.82
CA MET A 1 25.94 18.22 -26.69
C MET A 1 25.59 17.72 -25.28
N ILE A 2 26.25 16.67 -24.77
CA ILE A 2 26.04 16.21 -23.37
C ILE A 2 26.54 17.21 -22.32
N ALA A 3 27.70 17.84 -22.55
CA ALA A 3 28.25 18.86 -21.64
C ALA A 3 27.35 20.09 -21.49
N THR A 4 26.69 20.51 -22.58
CA THR A 4 25.73 21.61 -22.57
C THR A 4 24.49 21.26 -21.75
N LEU A 5 23.93 20.05 -21.91
CA LEU A 5 22.81 19.56 -21.10
C LEU A 5 23.12 19.54 -19.60
N GLN A 6 24.32 19.08 -19.21
CA GLN A 6 24.75 19.11 -17.81
C GLN A 6 24.90 20.52 -17.25
N GLN A 7 25.42 21.44 -18.07
CA GLN A 7 25.58 22.83 -17.69
C GLN A 7 24.22 23.53 -17.51
N ASP A 8 23.28 23.30 -18.42
CA ASP A 8 21.92 23.85 -18.36
C ASP A 8 21.14 23.30 -17.17
N ALA A 9 21.24 21.99 -16.88
CA ALA A 9 20.62 21.37 -15.71
C ALA A 9 21.17 21.95 -14.41
N SER A 10 22.50 22.06 -14.29
CA SER A 10 23.17 22.63 -13.12
C SER A 10 22.82 24.10 -12.93
N PHE A 11 22.69 24.85 -14.03
CA PHE A 11 22.29 26.25 -14.03
C PHE A 11 20.83 26.40 -13.57
N GLY A 12 19.91 25.58 -14.10
CA GLY A 12 18.50 25.57 -13.71
C GLY A 12 18.31 25.25 -12.22
N VAL A 13 19.02 24.25 -11.70
CA VAL A 13 19.01 23.93 -10.25
C VAL A 13 19.52 25.11 -9.42
N ARG A 14 20.60 25.78 -9.85
CA ARG A 14 21.12 26.96 -9.15
C ARG A 14 20.15 28.14 -9.16
N VAL A 15 19.39 28.33 -10.24
CA VAL A 15 18.33 29.36 -10.33
C VAL A 15 17.17 29.04 -9.39
N LEU A 16 16.72 27.78 -9.35
CA LEU A 16 15.70 27.32 -8.41
C LEU A 16 16.11 27.53 -6.95
N LEU A 17 17.37 27.22 -6.61
CA LEU A 17 17.91 27.41 -5.25
C LEU A 17 18.08 28.89 -4.87
N LYS A 18 18.29 29.78 -5.84
CA LYS A 18 18.30 31.24 -5.61
C LYS A 18 16.90 31.78 -5.34
N ASN A 19 15.87 31.29 -6.04
CA ASN A 19 14.48 31.74 -5.91
C ASN A 19 13.64 30.77 -5.06
N LYS A 20 14.00 30.65 -3.78
CA LYS A 20 13.42 29.68 -2.84
C LYS A 20 11.90 29.72 -2.72
N GLY A 21 11.28 30.90 -2.83
CA GLY A 21 9.82 31.05 -2.75
C GLY A 21 9.07 30.38 -3.91
N PHE A 22 9.53 30.62 -5.15
CA PHE A 22 8.94 29.99 -6.34
C PHE A 22 9.20 28.48 -6.33
N ALA A 23 10.42 28.06 -6.00
CA ALA A 23 10.77 26.65 -5.90
C ALA A 23 9.90 25.91 -4.87
N LEU A 24 9.62 26.52 -3.72
CA LEU A 24 8.76 25.91 -2.70
C LEU A 24 7.34 25.70 -3.21
N ILE A 25 6.74 26.70 -3.85
CA ILE A 25 5.38 26.59 -4.42
C ILE A 25 5.35 25.52 -5.51
N ALA A 26 6.34 25.49 -6.40
CA ALA A 26 6.45 24.49 -7.45
C ALA A 26 6.57 23.06 -6.88
N ILE A 27 7.39 22.87 -5.84
CA ILE A 27 7.54 21.60 -5.14
C ILE A 27 6.22 21.18 -4.49
N ILE A 28 5.52 22.09 -3.80
CA ILE A 28 4.23 21.81 -3.18
C ILE A 28 3.19 21.42 -4.23
N ALA A 29 3.10 22.16 -5.34
CA ALA A 29 2.17 21.85 -6.42
C ALA A 29 2.46 20.48 -7.04
N LEU A 30 3.74 20.16 -7.29
CA LEU A 30 4.16 18.84 -7.75
C LEU A 30 3.79 17.75 -6.75
N ALA A 31 4.12 17.95 -5.47
CA ALA A 31 3.80 17.01 -4.39
C ALA A 31 2.30 16.77 -4.26
N LEU A 32 1.46 17.80 -4.41
CA LEU A 32 0.01 17.65 -4.41
C LEU A 32 -0.52 16.97 -5.68
N GLY A 33 0.11 17.18 -6.83
CA GLY A 33 -0.28 16.54 -8.09
C GLY A 33 0.03 15.04 -8.16
N ILE A 34 1.19 14.62 -7.65
CA ILE A 34 1.63 13.21 -7.73
C ILE A 34 1.47 12.44 -6.41
N GLY A 35 1.57 13.13 -5.28
CA GLY A 35 1.63 12.53 -3.95
C GLY A 35 0.41 11.70 -3.57
N PRO A 36 -0.83 12.19 -3.76
CA PRO A 36 -2.03 11.42 -3.42
C PRO A 36 -2.10 10.08 -4.15
N ASN A 37 -1.81 10.06 -5.45
CA ASN A 37 -1.81 8.82 -6.24
C ASN A 37 -0.77 7.82 -5.73
N THR A 38 0.45 8.28 -5.44
CA THR A 38 1.50 7.44 -4.86
C THR A 38 1.14 6.95 -3.45
N ALA A 39 0.54 7.80 -2.61
CA ALA A 39 0.16 7.46 -1.24
C ALA A 39 -0.94 6.39 -1.19
N ILE A 40 -1.99 6.56 -2.00
CA ILE A 40 -3.09 5.58 -2.10
C ILE A 40 -2.56 4.22 -2.56
N PHE A 41 -1.74 4.18 -3.62
CA PHE A 41 -1.18 2.93 -4.11
C PHE A 41 -0.24 2.27 -3.10
N SER A 42 0.59 3.05 -2.39
CA SER A 42 1.48 2.55 -1.34
C SER A 42 0.70 1.89 -0.20
N ILE A 43 -0.40 2.52 0.27
CA ILE A 43 -1.25 1.97 1.33
C ILE A 43 -1.97 0.70 0.87
N ILE A 44 -2.56 0.71 -0.33
CA ILE A 44 -3.22 -0.46 -0.90
C ILE A 44 -2.22 -1.60 -1.04
N TYR A 45 -1.02 -1.31 -1.55
CA TYR A 45 0.02 -2.31 -1.67
C TYR A 45 0.39 -2.86 -0.29
N ALA A 46 0.66 -2.01 0.71
CA ALA A 46 1.03 -2.43 2.06
C ALA A 46 -0.05 -3.24 2.81
N THR A 47 -1.33 -3.06 2.50
CA THR A 47 -2.45 -3.67 3.24
C THR A 47 -3.10 -4.85 2.52
N LEU A 48 -3.22 -4.78 1.19
CA LEU A 48 -3.92 -5.77 0.37
C LEU A 48 -2.97 -6.66 -0.43
N LEU A 49 -1.81 -6.15 -0.87
CA LEU A 49 -0.89 -6.88 -1.77
C LEU A 49 0.43 -7.26 -1.12
N ALA A 50 0.80 -6.65 0.00
CA ALA A 50 2.00 -7.02 0.73
C ALA A 50 1.81 -8.46 1.14
N PRO A 51 2.77 -9.35 0.83
CA PRO A 51 2.67 -10.74 1.24
C PRO A 51 2.54 -10.70 2.75
N MET A 52 1.34 -11.04 3.25
CA MET A 52 1.09 -11.07 4.68
C MET A 52 2.20 -11.94 5.30
N PRO A 53 2.75 -11.57 6.47
CA PRO A 53 3.84 -12.31 7.13
C PRO A 53 3.34 -13.64 7.70
N TYR A 54 2.63 -14.42 6.89
CA TYR A 54 2.26 -15.80 7.15
C TYR A 54 3.31 -16.68 6.46
N PRO A 55 3.99 -17.58 7.19
CA PRO A 55 5.03 -18.45 6.64
C PRO A 55 4.56 -19.36 5.49
N HIS A 56 3.24 -19.59 5.39
CA HIS A 56 2.59 -20.47 4.42
C HIS A 56 1.27 -19.85 3.92
N PRO A 57 1.29 -18.82 3.06
CA PRO A 57 0.08 -18.18 2.57
C PRO A 57 -0.83 -19.13 1.78
N GLU A 58 -0.27 -20.19 1.18
CA GLU A 58 -0.99 -21.25 0.48
C GLU A 58 -1.87 -22.13 1.39
N GLN A 59 -1.64 -22.11 2.72
CA GLN A 59 -2.41 -22.86 3.71
C GLN A 59 -3.48 -22.02 4.39
N LEU A 60 -3.61 -20.73 4.03
CA LEU A 60 -4.64 -19.84 4.57
C LEU A 60 -6.02 -20.23 4.02
N VAL A 61 -6.79 -20.93 4.84
CA VAL A 61 -8.19 -21.25 4.56
C VAL A 61 -9.11 -20.36 5.41
N MET A 62 -10.09 -19.74 4.77
CA MET A 62 -11.12 -18.96 5.46
C MET A 62 -12.31 -19.86 5.77
N VAL A 63 -12.49 -20.18 7.05
CA VAL A 63 -13.61 -21.01 7.51
C VAL A 63 -14.84 -20.11 7.68
N TRP A 64 -15.97 -20.51 7.10
CA TRP A 64 -17.25 -19.81 7.21
C TRP A 64 -18.30 -20.70 7.88
N SER A 65 -19.16 -20.13 8.72
CA SER A 65 -20.35 -20.83 9.23
C SER A 65 -21.54 -20.50 8.34
N LYS A 66 -22.30 -21.52 7.97
CA LYS A 66 -23.51 -21.36 7.16
C LYS A 66 -24.73 -21.38 8.07
N ILE A 67 -25.08 -20.22 8.62
CA ILE A 67 -26.31 -20.05 9.40
C ILE A 67 -27.38 -19.50 8.44
N GLN A 68 -28.46 -20.25 8.27
CA GLN A 68 -29.60 -19.86 7.41
C GLN A 68 -29.18 -19.47 5.97
N GLY A 69 -28.28 -20.24 5.36
CA GLY A 69 -27.86 -20.03 3.97
C GLY A 69 -26.84 -18.92 3.74
N HIS A 70 -26.55 -18.08 4.74
CA HIS A 70 -25.60 -16.98 4.64
C HIS A 70 -24.24 -17.35 5.23
N ARG A 71 -23.15 -16.92 4.59
CA ARG A 71 -21.79 -17.06 5.12
C ARG A 71 -21.61 -16.04 6.24
N ASN A 72 -21.53 -16.52 7.47
CA ASN A 72 -21.26 -15.68 8.62
C ASN A 72 -19.83 -15.90 9.11
N GLY A 73 -19.18 -14.82 9.58
CA GLY A 73 -17.90 -14.91 10.25
C GLY A 73 -18.06 -15.76 11.51
N ILE A 74 -17.12 -16.66 11.77
CA ILE A 74 -17.18 -17.58 12.90
C ILE A 74 -16.22 -17.13 14.00
N ALA A 75 -16.65 -17.28 15.25
CA ALA A 75 -15.75 -17.14 16.37
C ALA A 75 -14.80 -18.35 16.42
N ALA A 76 -13.57 -18.15 16.87
CA ALA A 76 -12.58 -19.23 16.98
C ALA A 76 -13.06 -20.41 17.85
N GLY A 77 -13.97 -20.17 18.81
CA GLY A 77 -14.58 -21.19 19.65
C GLY A 77 -15.46 -22.19 18.88
N ASP A 78 -16.24 -21.71 17.91
CA ASP A 78 -17.15 -22.56 17.13
C ASP A 78 -16.38 -23.59 16.29
N TYR A 79 -15.20 -23.23 15.79
CA TYR A 79 -14.32 -24.16 15.08
C TYR A 79 -13.83 -25.29 15.99
N LEU A 80 -13.45 -24.98 17.24
CA LEU A 80 -12.98 -25.99 18.19
C LEU A 80 -14.09 -27.00 18.53
N ASP A 81 -15.34 -26.55 18.58
CA ASP A 81 -16.47 -27.41 18.87
C ASP A 81 -16.81 -28.34 17.69
N TRP A 82 -16.67 -27.89 16.45
CA TRP A 82 -16.79 -28.77 15.27
C TRP A 82 -15.68 -29.83 15.20
N VAL A 83 -14.46 -29.49 15.59
CA VAL A 83 -13.34 -30.44 15.65
C VAL A 83 -13.58 -31.49 16.73
N LYS A 84 -14.12 -31.11 17.88
CA LYS A 84 -14.53 -32.06 18.92
C LYS A 84 -15.66 -32.98 18.44
N GLN A 85 -16.64 -32.43 17.73
CA GLN A 85 -17.80 -33.17 17.25
C GLN A 85 -17.47 -34.18 16.14
N SER A 86 -16.48 -33.88 15.28
CA SER A 86 -16.02 -34.78 14.20
C SER A 86 -15.10 -35.92 14.67
N ARG A 87 -14.68 -35.91 15.94
CA ARG A 87 -13.92 -37.00 16.57
C ARG A 87 -14.77 -37.99 17.37
N SER A 88 -16.10 -37.85 17.33
CA SER A 88 -17.04 -38.82 17.89
C SER A 88 -17.68 -39.67 16.80
#